data_AF-A0A1I8H9C6-F1
#
_entry.id   AF-A0A1I8H9C6-F1
#
_cell.length_a   1.000
_cell.length_b   1.000
_cell.length_c   1.000
_cell.angle_alpha   90.00
_cell.angle_beta   90.00
_cell.angle_gamma   90.00
#
_symmetry.space_group_name_H-M   'P 1'
#
loop_
_entity.id
_entity.type
_entity.pdbx_description
1 polymer ?
#
loop_
_entity_poly.entity_id
_entity_poly.type
_entity_poly.pdbx_seq_one_letter_code
_entity_poly.pdbx_strand_id
1 'polypeptide(L)'
;HLLALQFSSDLSFTLAECSFGGQSCTKDDFLSVSHPQLGMCHHFMKQRFTQNMSSSQLADSQLSIKYFTDSTDSNGGTIPELDKLNRIVHRSVSNDERKIAFKAVIVPEGSYPWPSKGVDVATAQSLDIQLSLKKIKKLSTASRPCVENTEPVTYRMPSWKQAKTTSSNEENIRLHFVKAASEWWQKIAVLRAQLEKQNALRPLQAMDWRYNIPSKEDYTNKFTVQHFAKACNCLPSFLPIEVELFSNYTFCFDTNDTETVSRLRESCYREQLSKLLQYQFEAAKKALSPCEETDYDMRLISYAWPDLSGAKSMEILKKLAHNFGLGTEYSRLRGISSIYSTYWRSLVMLESNLTESNLHDRINFENELKFLRDRLAQLTVKGLTSYGQEISEEEAYPAKNLLADIGGALGLWSGIFVLTICELLEFFYYISIGLALSLRHRRDSLRRDSVAREIETHA
;
A
#
# COMPACT_ATOMS: atom_id res chain seq x y z
N HIS A 1 4.29 -10.48 -16.28
CA HIS A 1 3.60 -11.38 -15.33
C HIS A 1 4.05 -12.83 -15.42
N LEU A 2 4.05 -13.49 -16.58
CA LEU A 2 4.54 -14.88 -16.71
C LEU A 2 6.01 -15.07 -16.27
N LEU A 3 6.87 -14.10 -16.58
CA LEU A 3 8.24 -14.08 -16.07
C LEU A 3 8.29 -13.94 -14.54
N ALA A 4 7.41 -13.13 -13.96
CA ALA A 4 7.30 -12.99 -12.51
C ALA A 4 6.79 -14.28 -11.86
N LEU A 5 5.88 -15.00 -12.50
CA LEU A 5 5.44 -16.32 -12.04
C LEU A 5 6.57 -17.36 -12.06
N GLN A 6 7.47 -17.29 -13.05
CA GLN A 6 8.54 -18.28 -13.24
C GLN A 6 9.81 -17.99 -12.43
N PHE A 7 10.16 -16.71 -12.25
CA PHE A 7 11.45 -16.28 -11.71
C PHE A 7 11.36 -15.52 -10.39
N SER A 8 10.16 -15.39 -9.81
CA SER A 8 9.99 -14.70 -8.53
C SER A 8 9.83 -15.67 -7.36
N SER A 9 9.86 -15.12 -6.15
CA SER A 9 9.71 -15.87 -4.91
C SER A 9 8.48 -16.78 -4.87
N ASP A 10 8.72 -18.08 -4.64
CA ASP A 10 7.72 -19.11 -4.41
C ASP A 10 7.72 -19.51 -2.94
N LEU A 11 6.57 -19.39 -2.28
CA LEU A 11 6.41 -19.73 -0.87
C LEU A 11 6.72 -21.20 -0.56
N SER A 12 6.62 -22.09 -1.55
CA SER A 12 7.02 -23.50 -1.41
C SER A 12 8.49 -23.65 -0.99
N PHE A 13 9.31 -22.64 -1.27
CA PHE A 13 10.75 -22.65 -1.05
C PHE A 13 11.22 -21.53 -0.10
N THR A 14 10.42 -20.47 0.06
CA THR A 14 10.79 -19.35 0.93
C THR A 14 10.07 -19.35 2.28
N LEU A 15 8.92 -20.02 2.42
CA LEU A 15 8.18 -20.07 3.69
C LEU A 15 8.71 -21.21 4.56
N ALA A 16 9.49 -20.88 5.61
CA ALA A 16 10.08 -21.88 6.50
C ALA A 16 9.12 -22.32 7.62
N GLU A 17 8.38 -21.38 8.19
CA GLU A 17 7.40 -21.64 9.25
C GLU A 17 6.36 -20.51 9.24
N CYS A 18 5.10 -20.85 9.48
CA CYS A 18 4.04 -19.88 9.59
C CYS A 18 3.08 -20.29 10.71
N SER A 19 2.72 -19.35 11.58
CA SER A 19 1.63 -19.54 12.54
C SER A 19 0.81 -18.27 12.73
N PHE A 20 -0.49 -18.45 12.99
CA PHE A 20 -1.41 -17.39 13.35
C PHE A 20 -2.26 -17.82 14.55
N GLY A 21 -2.23 -17.06 15.64
CA GLY A 21 -3.01 -17.37 16.84
C GLY A 21 -2.72 -18.78 17.41
N GLY A 22 -1.48 -19.27 17.27
CA GLY A 22 -1.05 -20.61 17.69
C GLY A 22 -1.36 -21.74 16.69
N GLN A 23 -2.12 -21.49 15.64
CA GLN A 23 -2.39 -22.46 14.57
C GLN A 23 -1.34 -22.35 13.46
N SER A 24 -0.88 -23.47 12.92
CA SER A 24 0.08 -23.46 11.82
C SER A 24 -0.60 -23.04 10.50
N CYS A 25 0.07 -22.18 9.71
CA CYS A 25 -0.31 -21.86 8.33
C CYS A 25 0.57 -22.59 7.33
N THR A 26 0.04 -22.81 6.14
CA THR A 26 0.76 -23.35 4.99
C THR A 26 0.74 -22.33 3.84
N LYS A 27 1.44 -22.64 2.75
CA LYS A 27 1.44 -21.81 1.54
C LYS A 27 0.05 -21.60 0.91
N ASP A 28 -0.87 -22.53 1.15
CA ASP A 28 -2.25 -22.45 0.64
C ASP A 28 -3.08 -21.34 1.31
N ASP A 29 -2.59 -20.81 2.45
CA ASP A 29 -3.17 -19.68 3.16
C ASP A 29 -2.69 -18.33 2.63
N PHE A 30 -1.96 -18.33 1.52
CA PHE A 30 -1.49 -17.13 0.86
C PHE A 30 -2.00 -17.08 -0.58
N LEU A 31 -2.39 -15.90 -1.02
CA LEU A 31 -2.72 -15.62 -2.41
C LEU A 31 -1.59 -14.83 -3.05
N SER A 32 -0.99 -15.38 -4.11
CA SER A 32 0.06 -14.69 -4.87
C SER A 32 -0.55 -13.66 -5.82
N VAL A 33 -0.07 -12.42 -5.74
CA VAL A 33 -0.55 -11.28 -6.53
C VAL A 33 0.64 -10.55 -7.15
N SER A 34 0.54 -10.21 -8.43
CA SER A 34 1.54 -9.38 -9.12
C SER A 34 1.21 -7.91 -8.92
N HIS A 35 1.87 -7.28 -7.95
CA HIS A 35 1.74 -5.86 -7.65
C HIS A 35 2.58 -5.02 -8.62
N PRO A 36 2.02 -4.01 -9.31
CA PRO A 36 2.74 -3.23 -10.34
C PRO A 36 4.05 -2.59 -9.86
N GLN A 37 4.11 -2.20 -8.58
CA GLN A 37 5.26 -1.51 -8.00
C GLN A 37 6.12 -2.37 -7.06
N LEU A 38 5.59 -3.50 -6.55
CA LEU A 38 6.27 -4.35 -5.56
C LEU A 38 6.72 -5.68 -6.15
N GLY A 39 6.34 -5.98 -7.40
CA GLY A 39 6.61 -7.27 -8.02
C GLY A 39 5.67 -8.34 -7.47
N MET A 40 6.20 -9.50 -7.13
CA MET A 40 5.37 -10.57 -6.56
C MET A 40 5.18 -10.42 -5.07
N CYS A 41 3.91 -10.39 -4.69
CA CYS A 41 3.48 -10.32 -3.30
C CYS A 41 2.67 -11.56 -2.94
N HIS A 42 2.69 -11.93 -1.67
CA HIS A 42 1.89 -13.02 -1.13
C HIS A 42 0.99 -12.47 -0.02
N HIS A 43 -0.33 -12.44 -0.29
CA HIS A 43 -1.32 -11.91 0.62
C HIS A 43 -1.81 -13.02 1.56
N PHE A 44 -1.58 -12.87 2.86
CA PHE A 44 -2.06 -13.80 3.88
C PHE A 44 -3.60 -13.75 4.04
N MET A 45 -4.24 -14.90 3.84
CA MET A 45 -5.69 -15.08 3.88
C MET A 45 -6.14 -15.49 5.28
N LYS A 46 -6.54 -14.50 6.09
CA LYS A 46 -6.90 -14.71 7.49
C LYS A 46 -8.22 -15.47 7.73
N GLN A 47 -9.08 -15.61 6.71
CA GLN A 47 -10.49 -16.01 6.87
C GLN A 47 -10.66 -17.33 7.64
N ARG A 48 -9.84 -18.35 7.37
CA ARG A 48 -9.97 -19.65 8.04
C ARG A 48 -9.61 -19.61 9.53
N PHE A 49 -8.77 -18.65 9.93
CA PHE A 49 -8.28 -18.55 11.30
C PHE A 49 -9.20 -17.68 12.16
N THR A 50 -9.87 -16.71 11.56
CA THR A 50 -10.67 -15.71 12.29
C THR A 50 -12.14 -16.11 12.49
N GLN A 51 -12.65 -17.12 11.77
CA GLN A 51 -14.09 -17.49 11.78
C GLN A 51 -14.68 -17.74 13.16
N ASN A 52 -13.90 -18.29 14.10
CA ASN A 52 -14.36 -18.69 15.43
C ASN A 52 -13.70 -17.90 16.57
N MET A 53 -13.05 -16.78 16.27
CA MET A 53 -12.35 -15.97 17.28
C MET A 53 -13.17 -14.74 17.66
N SER A 54 -13.25 -14.45 18.95
CA SER A 54 -13.78 -13.17 19.43
C SER A 54 -12.83 -12.01 19.08
N SER A 55 -13.31 -10.77 19.11
CA SER A 55 -12.48 -9.59 18.87
C SER A 55 -11.29 -9.49 19.83
N SER A 56 -11.44 -9.92 21.09
CA SER A 56 -10.34 -9.96 22.05
C SER A 56 -9.30 -11.02 21.70
N GLN A 57 -9.74 -12.24 21.34
CA GLN A 57 -8.85 -13.31 20.89
C GLN A 57 -8.08 -12.93 19.62
N LEU A 58 -8.72 -12.21 18.70
CA LEU A 58 -8.08 -11.69 17.48
C LEU A 58 -7.00 -10.66 17.79
N ALA A 59 -7.23 -9.79 18.78
CA ALA A 59 -6.25 -8.77 19.12
C ALA A 59 -5.03 -9.34 19.85
N ASP A 60 -5.21 -10.41 20.62
CA ASP A 60 -4.12 -11.17 21.26
C ASP A 60 -3.46 -12.17 20.29
N SER A 61 -4.03 -12.38 19.11
CA SER A 61 -3.46 -13.27 18.10
C SER A 61 -2.21 -12.67 17.47
N GLN A 62 -1.20 -13.51 17.29
CA GLN A 62 0.06 -13.16 16.66
C GLN A 62 0.21 -13.91 15.34
N LEU A 63 0.60 -13.20 14.30
CA LEU A 63 1.13 -13.78 13.06
C LEU A 63 2.65 -13.90 13.19
N SER A 64 3.19 -15.08 12.96
CA SER A 64 4.63 -15.33 12.93
C SER A 64 5.00 -16.00 11.62
N ILE A 65 5.87 -15.36 10.84
CA ILE A 65 6.37 -15.85 9.56
C ILE A 65 7.89 -15.95 9.66
N LYS A 66 8.44 -17.15 9.43
CA LYS A 66 9.86 -17.35 9.21
C LYS A 66 10.08 -17.55 7.72
N TYR A 67 10.99 -16.74 7.20
CA TYR A 67 11.25 -16.64 5.78
C TYR A 67 12.70 -17.01 5.49
N PHE A 68 12.88 -17.79 4.44
CA PHE A 68 14.18 -18.11 3.87
C PHE A 68 14.31 -17.39 2.54
N THR A 69 15.37 -16.61 2.40
CA THR A 69 15.75 -15.96 1.14
C THR A 69 16.98 -16.66 0.60
N ASP A 70 16.90 -17.18 -0.63
CA ASP A 70 18.13 -17.62 -1.29
C ASP A 70 18.92 -16.35 -1.66
N SER A 71 20.12 -16.20 -1.09
CA SER A 71 21.01 -15.10 -1.45
C SER A 71 21.35 -15.06 -2.94
N THR A 72 21.09 -16.12 -3.73
CA THR A 72 21.18 -16.09 -5.20
C THR A 72 19.97 -15.48 -5.90
N ASP A 73 18.83 -15.34 -5.22
CA ASP A 73 17.63 -14.63 -5.72
C ASP A 73 17.74 -13.12 -5.41
N SER A 74 18.34 -12.75 -4.27
CA SER A 74 18.58 -11.35 -3.87
C SER A 74 19.88 -10.78 -4.44
N ASN A 75 20.91 -11.62 -4.62
CA ASN A 75 22.02 -11.35 -5.51
C ASN A 75 21.75 -12.07 -6.83
N GLY A 76 20.72 -11.65 -7.57
CA GLY A 76 20.66 -11.95 -9.00
C GLY A 76 22.04 -11.64 -9.55
N GLY A 77 22.75 -12.66 -10.07
CA GLY A 77 24.18 -12.61 -10.29
C GLY A 77 24.60 -11.25 -10.81
N THR A 78 25.24 -10.46 -9.96
CA THR A 78 25.57 -9.08 -10.27
C THR A 78 26.52 -9.13 -11.44
N ILE A 79 26.01 -8.86 -12.65
CA ILE A 79 26.86 -8.54 -13.78
C ILE A 79 27.60 -7.28 -13.34
N PRO A 80 28.94 -7.30 -13.17
CA PRO A 80 29.69 -6.24 -12.50
C PRO A 80 29.48 -4.82 -13.07
N GLU A 81 28.91 -4.71 -14.27
CA GLU A 81 28.64 -3.46 -14.98
C GLU A 81 27.20 -2.93 -14.83
N LEU A 82 26.23 -3.72 -14.33
CA LEU A 82 24.83 -3.30 -14.21
C LEU A 82 24.55 -2.42 -12.99
N ASP A 83 25.39 -2.52 -11.95
CA ASP A 83 25.34 -1.67 -10.75
C ASP A 83 25.61 -0.19 -11.09
N LYS A 84 26.42 0.05 -12.15
CA LYS A 84 26.62 1.39 -12.71
C LYS A 84 25.37 1.90 -13.44
N LEU A 85 24.60 1.03 -14.08
CA LEU A 85 23.35 1.41 -14.76
C LEU A 85 22.22 1.71 -13.76
N ASN A 86 22.09 0.91 -12.70
CA ASN A 86 21.07 1.13 -11.67
C ASN A 86 21.27 2.47 -10.93
N ARG A 87 22.53 2.86 -10.67
CA ARG A 87 22.87 4.18 -10.10
C ARG A 87 22.54 5.36 -11.02
N ILE A 88 22.47 5.15 -12.33
CA ILE A 88 22.12 6.18 -13.31
C ILE A 88 20.60 6.33 -13.42
N VAL A 89 19.84 5.25 -13.24
CA VAL A 89 18.36 5.23 -13.38
C VAL A 89 17.65 5.60 -12.08
N HIS A 90 18.15 5.13 -10.93
CA HIS A 90 17.57 5.44 -9.62
C HIS A 90 18.50 6.38 -8.84
N ARG A 91 18.20 7.68 -8.94
CA ARG A 91 18.93 8.77 -8.27
C ARG A 91 18.59 8.88 -6.77
N SER A 92 18.43 7.74 -6.10
CA SER A 92 18.22 7.64 -4.65
C SER A 92 19.40 6.95 -4.03
N VAL A 93 20.17 7.70 -3.23
CA VAL A 93 21.19 7.16 -2.34
C VAL A 93 20.45 6.43 -1.22
N SER A 94 20.40 5.10 -1.29
CA SER A 94 20.05 4.27 -0.13
C SER A 94 21.25 3.42 0.23
N ASN A 95 21.79 3.66 1.42
CA ASN A 95 22.79 2.79 2.03
C ASN A 95 22.17 1.40 2.24
N ASP A 96 22.91 0.37 1.84
CA ASP A 96 22.76 -1.01 2.31
C ASP A 96 21.51 -1.81 1.88
N GLU A 97 21.14 -1.76 0.59
CA GLU A 97 20.20 -2.73 -0.04
C GLU A 97 20.66 -4.21 0.08
N ARG A 98 21.81 -4.49 0.69
CA ARG A 98 22.49 -5.79 0.67
C ARG A 98 21.91 -6.85 1.62
N LYS A 99 20.86 -6.54 2.40
CA LYS A 99 20.34 -7.45 3.44
C LYS A 99 18.81 -7.43 3.63
N ILE A 100 18.01 -6.97 2.68
CA ILE A 100 16.54 -7.03 2.81
C ILE A 100 16.07 -8.43 2.37
N ALA A 101 15.35 -9.13 3.25
CA ALA A 101 14.74 -10.42 2.93
C ALA A 101 13.45 -10.25 2.14
N PHE A 102 12.53 -9.41 2.66
CA PHE A 102 11.28 -9.05 2.00
C PHE A 102 10.71 -7.76 2.61
N LYS A 103 9.79 -7.12 1.88
CA LYS A 103 9.03 -5.95 2.36
C LYS A 103 7.63 -6.40 2.79
N ALA A 104 7.23 -6.07 4.01
CA ALA A 104 5.91 -6.37 4.54
C ALA A 104 5.02 -5.12 4.47
N VAL A 105 3.86 -5.21 3.83
CA VAL A 105 2.87 -4.13 3.76
C VAL A 105 1.67 -4.52 4.61
N ILE A 106 1.41 -3.76 5.67
CA ILE A 106 0.34 -4.02 6.62
C ILE A 106 -0.64 -2.85 6.56
N VAL A 107 -1.84 -3.09 6.07
CA VAL A 107 -2.86 -2.06 5.87
C VAL A 107 -4.23 -2.54 6.39
N PRO A 108 -5.13 -1.63 6.78
CA PRO A 108 -6.49 -1.99 7.18
C PRO A 108 -7.23 -2.71 6.05
N GLU A 109 -8.18 -3.57 6.44
CA GLU A 109 -8.99 -4.31 5.48
C GLU A 109 -9.81 -3.38 4.60
N GLY A 110 -9.67 -3.53 3.27
CA GLY A 110 -10.30 -2.64 2.29
C GLY A 110 -9.44 -1.46 1.83
N SER A 111 -8.21 -1.29 2.34
CA SER A 111 -7.22 -0.32 1.83
C SER A 111 -6.27 -0.95 0.82
N TYR A 112 -5.78 -0.17 -0.15
CA TYR A 112 -4.78 -0.64 -1.12
C TYR A 112 -3.38 -0.74 -0.47
N PRO A 113 -2.60 -1.82 -0.70
CA PRO A 113 -1.28 -2.01 -0.10
C PRO A 113 -0.18 -1.20 -0.82
N TRP A 114 -0.18 0.13 -0.62
CA TRP A 114 0.82 1.01 -1.23
C TRP A 114 2.26 0.71 -0.76
N PRO A 115 3.28 0.82 -1.65
CA PRO A 115 4.68 0.63 -1.28
C PRO A 115 5.18 1.56 -0.17
N SER A 116 4.57 2.74 -0.04
CA SER A 116 4.84 3.74 0.99
C SER A 116 4.55 3.26 2.42
N LYS A 117 3.67 2.25 2.55
CA LYS A 117 3.30 1.61 3.83
C LYS A 117 4.15 0.36 4.13
N GLY A 118 5.15 0.07 3.29
CA GLY A 118 5.98 -1.11 3.45
C GLY A 118 7.08 -0.96 4.49
N VAL A 119 7.26 -1.99 5.29
CA VAL A 119 8.35 -2.13 6.28
C VAL A 119 9.35 -3.16 5.75
N ASP A 120 10.63 -2.79 5.71
CA ASP A 120 11.69 -3.67 5.23
C ASP A 120 12.13 -4.65 6.33
N VAL A 121 11.99 -5.94 6.04
CA VAL A 121 12.45 -7.02 6.92
C VAL A 121 13.82 -7.47 6.44
N ALA A 122 14.86 -7.10 7.17
CA ALA A 122 16.22 -7.56 6.88
C ALA A 122 16.47 -9.03 7.25
N THR A 123 17.52 -9.62 6.68
CA THR A 123 18.03 -10.95 7.02
C THR A 123 18.83 -10.94 8.32
N ALA A 124 19.07 -12.13 8.90
CA ALA A 124 19.76 -12.34 10.17
C ALA A 124 19.12 -11.61 11.38
N GLN A 125 17.85 -11.26 11.25
CA GLN A 125 17.07 -10.64 12.32
C GLN A 125 15.64 -11.18 12.40
N SER A 126 15.04 -10.96 13.56
CA SER A 126 13.61 -11.06 13.78
C SER A 126 13.07 -9.65 13.98
N LEU A 127 12.00 -9.32 13.26
CA LEU A 127 11.28 -8.07 13.36
C LEU A 127 9.92 -8.31 14.00
N ASP A 128 9.71 -7.72 15.17
CA ASP A 128 8.43 -7.69 15.86
C ASP A 128 7.73 -6.36 15.58
N ILE A 129 6.57 -6.43 14.93
CA ILE A 129 5.68 -5.31 14.62
C ILE A 129 4.50 -5.36 15.58
N GLN A 130 4.37 -4.33 16.41
CA GLN A 130 3.23 -4.12 17.29
C GLN A 130 2.31 -3.08 16.66
N LEU A 131 1.05 -3.45 16.42
CA LEU A 131 0.06 -2.63 15.73
C LEU A 131 -0.92 -2.00 16.72
N SER A 132 -1.26 -0.73 16.52
CA SER A 132 -2.41 -0.09 17.14
C SER A 132 -3.32 0.48 16.05
N LEU A 133 -4.60 0.10 16.06
CA LEU A 133 -5.57 0.63 15.10
C LEU A 133 -5.88 2.09 15.44
N LYS A 134 -5.77 2.97 14.45
CA LYS A 134 -6.08 4.38 14.58
C LYS A 134 -7.12 4.79 13.56
N LYS A 135 -8.17 5.43 14.05
CA LYS A 135 -9.25 5.98 13.23
C LYS A 135 -9.36 7.47 13.48
N ILE A 136 -9.27 8.28 12.43
CA ILE A 136 -9.34 9.73 12.51
C ILE A 136 -10.56 10.20 11.70
N LYS A 137 -11.46 10.91 12.35
CA LYS A 137 -12.59 11.60 11.73
C LYS A 137 -12.34 13.10 11.79
N LYS A 138 -12.07 13.70 10.64
CA LYS A 138 -11.81 15.12 10.47
C LYS A 138 -13.10 15.85 10.14
N LEU A 139 -13.25 17.07 10.63
CA LEU A 139 -14.36 17.94 10.27
C LEU A 139 -14.00 18.74 9.01
N SER A 140 -14.82 18.63 7.95
CA SER A 140 -14.62 19.43 6.74
C SER A 140 -14.96 20.89 7.01
N THR A 141 -14.01 21.79 6.79
CA THR A 141 -14.18 23.24 6.99
C THR A 141 -13.75 24.01 5.75
N ALA A 142 -14.19 25.27 5.62
CA ALA A 142 -13.79 26.12 4.51
C ALA A 142 -12.26 26.33 4.40
N SER A 143 -11.54 26.29 5.53
CA SER A 143 -10.08 26.41 5.57
C SER A 143 -9.36 25.07 5.37
N ARG A 144 -10.00 23.95 5.72
CA ARG A 144 -9.47 22.59 5.59
C ARG A 144 -10.56 21.66 5.03
N PRO A 145 -10.80 21.70 3.71
CA PRO A 145 -11.79 20.82 3.10
C PRO A 145 -11.28 19.38 3.08
N CYS A 146 -12.18 18.43 3.36
CA CYS A 146 -11.95 17.01 3.18
C CYS A 146 -13.14 16.37 2.44
N VAL A 147 -12.93 15.16 1.92
CA VAL A 147 -13.97 14.41 1.18
C VAL A 147 -14.75 13.53 2.15
N GLU A 148 -16.03 13.83 2.35
CA GLU A 148 -16.89 13.10 3.31
C GLU A 148 -17.24 11.69 2.82
N ASN A 149 -17.67 11.59 1.56
CA ASN A 149 -18.05 10.32 0.95
C ASN A 149 -17.02 9.93 -0.10
N THR A 150 -16.30 8.85 0.15
CA THR A 150 -15.38 8.28 -0.82
C THR A 150 -15.99 7.09 -1.55
N GLU A 151 -15.80 7.05 -2.86
CA GLU A 151 -16.22 5.91 -3.68
C GLU A 151 -15.18 4.79 -3.61
N PRO A 152 -15.62 3.52 -3.55
CA PRO A 152 -14.71 2.38 -3.55
C PRO A 152 -13.95 2.31 -4.87
N VAL A 153 -12.65 1.99 -4.79
CA VAL A 153 -11.79 1.87 -5.97
C VAL A 153 -11.58 0.40 -6.28
N THR A 154 -11.64 0.03 -7.56
CA THR A 154 -11.39 -1.36 -7.99
C THR A 154 -10.22 -1.40 -8.96
N TYR A 155 -9.15 -2.09 -8.56
CA TYR A 155 -7.97 -2.28 -9.39
C TYR A 155 -7.94 -3.68 -9.98
N ARG A 156 -7.50 -3.78 -11.24
CA ARG A 156 -7.25 -5.07 -11.88
C ARG A 156 -5.82 -5.51 -11.61
N MET A 157 -5.65 -6.65 -10.95
CA MET A 157 -4.32 -7.21 -10.65
C MET A 157 -4.25 -8.69 -11.03
N PRO A 158 -3.17 -9.14 -11.71
CA PRO A 158 -2.97 -10.55 -11.99
C PRO A 158 -2.71 -11.32 -10.68
N SER A 159 -3.47 -12.39 -10.45
CA SER A 159 -3.31 -13.31 -9.33
C SER A 159 -3.29 -14.77 -9.78
N TRP A 160 -2.75 -15.64 -8.94
CA TRP A 160 -2.71 -17.08 -9.18
C TRP A 160 -2.74 -17.85 -7.86
N LYS A 161 -3.41 -19.01 -7.89
CA LYS A 161 -3.27 -20.00 -6.82
C LYS A 161 -2.03 -20.85 -7.10
N GLN A 162 -1.22 -21.09 -6.08
CA GLN A 162 -0.09 -22.02 -6.21
C GLN A 162 -0.63 -23.43 -6.49
N ALA A 163 -0.13 -24.08 -7.54
CA ALA A 163 -0.51 -25.45 -7.84
C ALA A 163 0.07 -26.40 -6.78
N LYS A 164 -0.65 -27.49 -6.47
CA LYS A 164 -0.06 -28.64 -5.76
C LYS A 164 1.10 -29.14 -6.63
N THR A 165 2.30 -29.11 -6.07
CA THR A 165 3.52 -29.61 -6.71
C THR A 165 3.39 -31.11 -6.95
N THR A 166 2.77 -31.50 -8.05
CA THR A 166 3.09 -32.76 -8.71
C THR A 166 4.32 -32.50 -9.56
N SER A 167 5.30 -33.37 -9.45
CA SER A 167 6.53 -33.41 -10.24
C SER A 167 6.23 -33.56 -11.73
N SER A 168 5.73 -32.50 -12.37
CA SER A 168 5.64 -32.45 -13.82
C SER A 168 7.02 -32.12 -14.34
N ASN A 169 7.54 -32.97 -15.21
CA ASN A 169 8.77 -32.76 -15.97
C ASN A 169 8.76 -31.37 -16.62
N GLU A 170 9.36 -30.39 -15.94
CA GLU A 170 9.54 -29.04 -16.47
C GLU A 170 10.54 -29.14 -17.63
N GLU A 171 10.04 -29.14 -18.86
CA GLU A 171 10.87 -28.95 -20.04
C GLU A 171 11.60 -27.61 -19.91
N ASN A 172 12.93 -27.63 -19.75
CA ASN A 172 13.75 -26.43 -19.70
C ASN A 172 13.43 -25.49 -20.88
N ILE A 173 13.28 -24.19 -20.61
CA ILE A 173 13.07 -23.17 -21.65
C ILE A 173 14.21 -23.29 -22.66
N ARG A 174 13.91 -23.73 -23.88
CA ARG A 174 14.91 -23.87 -24.94
C ARG A 174 15.24 -22.49 -25.49
N LEU A 175 16.09 -21.74 -24.77
CA LEU A 175 16.56 -20.39 -25.12
C LEU A 175 17.20 -20.31 -26.51
N HIS A 176 17.64 -21.43 -27.08
CA HIS A 176 18.21 -21.48 -28.42
C HIS A 176 17.25 -20.94 -29.49
N PHE A 177 15.95 -21.25 -29.38
CA PHE A 177 14.93 -20.74 -30.32
C PHE A 177 14.64 -19.25 -30.14
N VAL A 178 14.74 -18.73 -28.91
CA VAL A 178 14.61 -17.29 -28.61
C VAL A 178 15.84 -16.53 -29.12
N LYS A 179 17.03 -17.11 -29.06
CA LYS A 179 18.25 -16.49 -29.61
C LYS A 179 18.31 -16.50 -31.14
N ALA A 180 17.65 -17.46 -31.79
CA ALA A 180 17.67 -17.64 -33.24
C ALA A 180 16.74 -16.69 -34.02
N ALA A 181 15.74 -16.08 -33.40
CA ALA A 181 14.91 -15.07 -34.06
C ALA A 181 15.69 -13.77 -34.28
N SER A 182 15.55 -13.13 -35.44
CA SER A 182 16.25 -11.89 -35.77
C SER A 182 15.61 -10.68 -35.09
N GLU A 183 14.28 -10.63 -35.09
CA GLU A 183 13.51 -9.48 -34.60
C GLU A 183 13.08 -9.63 -33.13
N TRP A 184 13.10 -8.51 -32.38
CA TRP A 184 12.75 -8.48 -30.95
C TRP A 184 11.33 -8.98 -30.63
N TRP A 185 10.34 -8.60 -31.44
CA TRP A 185 8.95 -9.01 -31.24
C TRP A 185 8.74 -10.52 -31.41
N GLN A 186 9.47 -11.15 -32.35
CA GLN A 186 9.46 -12.60 -32.53
C GLN A 186 10.10 -13.31 -31.32
N LYS A 187 11.18 -12.75 -30.76
CA LYS A 187 11.80 -13.27 -29.52
C LYS A 187 10.81 -13.27 -28.37
N ILE A 188 10.05 -12.19 -28.19
CA ILE A 188 9.02 -12.07 -27.16
C ILE A 188 7.91 -13.11 -27.38
N ALA A 189 7.41 -13.25 -28.61
CA ALA A 189 6.34 -14.19 -28.92
C ALA A 189 6.73 -15.66 -28.65
N VAL A 190 7.94 -16.05 -29.05
CA VAL A 190 8.48 -17.41 -28.79
C VAL A 190 8.69 -17.64 -27.29
N LEU A 191 9.26 -16.66 -26.58
CA LEU A 191 9.45 -16.75 -25.13
C LEU A 191 8.10 -16.89 -24.40
N ARG A 192 7.09 -16.13 -24.82
CA ARG A 192 5.74 -16.19 -24.26
C ARG A 192 5.11 -17.56 -24.44
N ALA A 193 5.09 -18.10 -25.66
CA ALA A 193 4.50 -19.41 -25.94
C ALA A 193 5.16 -20.52 -25.09
N GLN A 194 6.48 -20.43 -24.87
CA GLN A 194 7.19 -21.35 -23.98
C GLN A 194 6.76 -21.18 -22.52
N LEU A 195 6.65 -19.94 -22.03
CA LEU A 195 6.22 -19.66 -20.65
C LEU A 195 4.76 -20.03 -20.40
N GLU A 196 3.86 -19.85 -21.37
CA GLU A 196 2.46 -20.28 -21.26
C GLU A 196 2.34 -21.80 -21.24
N LYS A 197 3.12 -22.50 -22.07
CA LYS A 197 3.19 -23.98 -22.05
C LYS A 197 3.69 -24.50 -20.70
N GLN A 198 4.74 -23.88 -20.14
CA GLN A 198 5.26 -24.23 -18.81
C GLN A 198 4.28 -23.93 -17.69
N ASN A 199 3.52 -22.83 -17.82
CA ASN A 199 2.56 -22.40 -16.81
C ASN A 199 1.13 -22.88 -17.09
N ALA A 200 0.94 -23.88 -17.95
CA ALA A 200 -0.40 -24.41 -18.29
C ALA A 200 -1.18 -24.91 -17.05
N LEU A 201 -0.47 -25.34 -16.00
CA LEU A 201 -1.03 -25.76 -14.71
C LEU A 201 -1.31 -24.60 -13.74
N ARG A 202 -0.87 -23.38 -14.06
CA ARG A 202 -1.01 -22.14 -13.27
C ARG A 202 -1.61 -21.03 -14.15
N PRO A 203 -2.91 -21.11 -14.52
CA PRO A 203 -3.52 -20.12 -15.40
C PRO A 203 -3.49 -18.74 -14.76
N LEU A 204 -3.05 -17.74 -15.52
CA LEU A 204 -3.05 -16.35 -15.11
C LEU A 204 -4.50 -15.87 -15.00
N GLN A 205 -4.95 -15.55 -13.78
CA GLN A 205 -6.27 -14.98 -13.56
C GLN A 205 -6.13 -13.49 -13.31
N ALA A 206 -6.72 -12.66 -14.17
CA ALA A 206 -6.91 -11.25 -13.85
C ALA A 206 -8.06 -11.15 -12.85
N MET A 207 -7.77 -10.69 -11.63
CA MET A 207 -8.78 -10.56 -10.59
C MET A 207 -8.99 -9.07 -10.31
N ASP A 208 -10.25 -8.69 -10.14
CA ASP A 208 -10.64 -7.32 -9.84
C ASP A 208 -10.77 -7.20 -8.31
N TRP A 209 -9.90 -6.37 -7.72
CA TRP A 209 -9.80 -6.18 -6.28
C TRP A 209 -10.47 -4.88 -5.89
N ARG A 210 -11.53 -4.97 -5.10
CA ARG A 210 -12.30 -3.83 -4.61
C ARG A 210 -11.79 -3.37 -3.25
N TYR A 211 -11.51 -2.07 -3.15
CA TYR A 211 -11.01 -1.38 -1.97
C TYR A 211 -12.04 -0.34 -1.52
N ASN A 212 -12.59 -0.54 -0.33
CA ASN A 212 -13.66 0.29 0.22
C ASN A 212 -13.15 1.48 1.05
N ILE A 213 -11.85 1.49 1.38
CA ILE A 213 -11.20 2.56 2.15
C ILE A 213 -10.13 3.20 1.26
N PRO A 214 -10.53 4.07 0.31
CA PRO A 214 -9.58 4.73 -0.57
C PRO A 214 -8.79 5.79 0.20
N SER A 215 -7.51 5.90 -0.13
CA SER A 215 -6.58 6.85 0.47
C SER A 215 -6.33 8.03 -0.48
N LYS A 216 -5.61 9.05 0.03
CA LYS A 216 -5.10 10.15 -0.81
C LYS A 216 -4.19 9.65 -1.95
N GLU A 217 -3.50 8.53 -1.75
CA GLU A 217 -2.62 7.93 -2.76
C GLU A 217 -3.43 7.33 -3.92
N ASP A 218 -4.63 6.79 -3.65
CA ASP A 218 -5.54 6.32 -4.71
C ASP A 218 -5.95 7.44 -5.65
N TYR A 219 -6.33 8.61 -5.11
CA TYR A 219 -6.62 9.80 -5.93
C TYR A 219 -5.40 10.24 -6.74
N THR A 220 -4.21 10.25 -6.10
CA THR A 220 -2.96 10.65 -6.75
C THR A 220 -2.61 9.72 -7.91
N ASN A 221 -2.80 8.41 -7.71
CA ASN A 221 -2.61 7.40 -8.73
C ASN A 221 -3.62 7.55 -9.86
N LYS A 222 -4.92 7.70 -9.56
CA LYS A 222 -5.99 7.94 -10.55
C LYS A 222 -5.66 9.12 -11.45
N PHE A 223 -5.29 10.25 -10.85
CA PHE A 223 -4.89 11.45 -11.60
C PHE A 223 -3.68 11.17 -12.51
N THR A 224 -2.66 10.51 -11.98
CA THR A 224 -1.42 10.20 -12.70
C THR A 224 -1.68 9.28 -13.89
N VAL A 225 -2.42 8.19 -13.68
CA VAL A 225 -2.78 7.22 -14.73
C VAL A 225 -3.62 7.89 -15.81
N GLN A 226 -4.60 8.73 -15.44
CA GLN A 226 -5.43 9.43 -16.42
C GLN A 226 -4.65 10.43 -17.27
N HIS A 227 -3.70 11.17 -16.70
CA HIS A 227 -2.85 12.09 -17.47
C HIS A 227 -1.92 11.33 -18.40
N PHE A 228 -1.31 10.25 -17.91
CA PHE A 228 -0.47 9.36 -18.72
C PHE A 228 -1.26 8.78 -19.90
N ALA A 229 -2.46 8.23 -19.62
CA ALA A 229 -3.31 7.59 -20.60
C ALA A 229 -3.79 8.57 -21.68
N LYS A 230 -4.18 9.79 -21.31
CA LYS A 230 -4.57 10.83 -22.27
C LYS A 230 -3.40 11.28 -23.17
N ALA A 231 -2.18 11.30 -22.64
CA ALA A 231 -1.00 11.74 -23.40
C ALA A 231 -0.52 10.70 -24.43
N CYS A 232 -0.48 9.41 -24.08
CA CYS A 232 0.02 8.36 -24.97
C CYS A 232 -1.06 7.44 -25.58
N ASN A 233 -2.33 7.70 -25.26
CA ASN A 233 -3.47 6.85 -25.63
C ASN A 233 -3.30 5.37 -25.22
N CYS A 234 -2.68 5.13 -24.06
CA CYS A 234 -2.41 3.78 -23.56
C CYS A 234 -2.14 3.77 -22.05
N LEU A 235 -2.34 2.60 -21.41
CA LEU A 235 -2.23 2.43 -19.95
C LEU A 235 -0.82 2.00 -19.52
N PRO A 236 -0.25 2.59 -18.44
CA PRO A 236 1.03 2.18 -17.90
C PRO A 236 0.91 0.89 -17.08
N SER A 237 1.77 -0.11 -17.34
CA SER A 237 1.75 -1.39 -16.61
C SER A 237 2.44 -1.35 -15.23
N PHE A 238 3.14 -0.26 -14.91
CA PHE A 238 3.90 -0.08 -13.66
C PHE A 238 3.10 0.62 -12.54
N LEU A 239 1.87 1.03 -12.84
CA LEU A 239 0.94 1.63 -11.87
C LEU A 239 -0.31 0.76 -11.73
N PRO A 240 -0.99 0.80 -10.58
CA PRO A 240 -2.31 0.19 -10.42
C PRO A 240 -3.34 0.88 -11.33
N ILE A 241 -4.12 0.10 -12.09
CA ILE A 241 -5.09 0.61 -13.06
C ILE A 241 -6.52 0.28 -12.63
N GLU A 242 -7.37 1.30 -12.56
CA GLU A 242 -8.80 1.16 -12.29
C GLU A 242 -9.50 0.43 -13.44
N VAL A 243 -10.43 -0.47 -13.10
CA VAL A 243 -11.13 -1.33 -14.08
C VAL A 243 -11.84 -0.50 -15.16
N GLU A 244 -12.40 0.66 -14.82
CA GLU A 244 -13.13 1.54 -15.73
C GLU A 244 -12.30 2.02 -16.91
N LEU A 245 -10.98 2.20 -16.73
CA LEU A 245 -10.10 2.73 -17.76
C LEU A 245 -9.82 1.73 -18.90
N PHE A 246 -9.99 0.43 -18.64
CA PHE A 246 -9.84 -0.61 -19.65
C PHE A 246 -10.93 -0.61 -20.72
N SER A 247 -12.03 0.14 -20.52
CA SER A 247 -13.06 0.33 -21.55
C SER A 247 -12.57 1.17 -22.72
N ASN A 248 -11.68 2.13 -22.46
CA ASN A 248 -11.23 3.13 -23.43
C ASN A 248 -9.78 2.93 -23.89
N TYR A 249 -8.97 2.24 -23.07
CA TYR A 249 -7.53 2.11 -23.31
C TYR A 249 -7.05 0.68 -23.09
N THR A 250 -6.01 0.29 -23.83
CA THR A 250 -5.23 -0.94 -23.60
C THR A 250 -3.86 -0.60 -23.01
N PHE A 251 -3.15 -1.59 -22.51
CA PHE A 251 -1.77 -1.39 -22.04
C PHE A 251 -0.87 -0.88 -23.17
N CYS A 252 0.08 -0.01 -22.84
CA CYS A 252 1.02 0.55 -23.84
C CYS A 252 1.80 -0.53 -24.60
N PHE A 253 2.12 -1.62 -23.91
CA PHE A 253 2.76 -2.80 -24.47
C PHE A 253 1.85 -3.99 -24.19
N ASP A 254 0.80 -4.13 -25.00
CA ASP A 254 -0.02 -5.32 -24.95
C ASP A 254 0.73 -6.46 -25.65
N THR A 255 0.86 -7.56 -24.94
CA THR A 255 1.53 -8.76 -25.47
C THR A 255 0.66 -9.51 -26.47
N ASN A 256 -0.65 -9.26 -26.51
CA ASN A 256 -1.59 -9.90 -27.44
C ASN A 256 -1.62 -9.24 -28.82
N ASP A 257 -1.24 -7.96 -28.88
CA ASP A 257 -1.27 -7.19 -30.11
C ASP A 257 0.11 -6.61 -30.40
N THR A 258 0.82 -7.22 -31.35
CA THR A 258 2.16 -6.81 -31.77
C THR A 258 2.18 -5.44 -32.45
N GLU A 259 1.05 -4.94 -32.95
CA GLU A 259 0.96 -3.60 -33.53
C GLU A 259 1.05 -2.50 -32.46
N THR A 260 0.83 -2.85 -31.18
CA THR A 260 0.96 -1.90 -30.07
C THR A 260 2.41 -1.45 -29.82
N VAL A 261 3.40 -2.22 -30.27
CA VAL A 261 4.83 -1.95 -30.05
C VAL A 261 5.39 -1.09 -31.18
N SER A 262 5.11 0.22 -31.14
CA SER A 262 5.65 1.19 -32.11
C SER A 262 6.71 2.11 -31.48
N ARG A 263 7.65 2.58 -32.30
CA ARG A 263 8.70 3.54 -31.88
C ARG A 263 8.11 4.85 -31.35
N LEU A 264 6.99 5.29 -31.94
CA LEU A 264 6.27 6.49 -31.49
C LEU A 264 5.68 6.28 -30.09
N ARG A 265 5.05 5.13 -29.84
CA ARG A 265 4.49 4.81 -28.53
C ARG A 265 5.58 4.63 -27.47
N GLU A 266 6.70 3.99 -27.79
CA GLU A 266 7.84 3.88 -26.88
C GLU A 266 8.42 5.27 -26.53
N SER A 267 8.57 6.15 -27.51
CA SER A 267 9.05 7.52 -27.29
C SER A 267 8.12 8.29 -26.35
N CYS A 268 6.80 8.22 -26.59
CA CYS A 268 5.81 8.83 -25.71
C CYS A 268 5.87 8.23 -24.30
N TYR A 269 5.91 6.90 -24.18
CA TYR A 269 5.99 6.21 -22.90
C TYR A 269 7.20 6.68 -22.07
N ARG A 270 8.39 6.76 -22.68
CA ARG A 270 9.62 7.26 -22.02
C ARG A 270 9.50 8.71 -21.59
N GLU A 271 8.92 9.56 -22.44
CA GLU A 271 8.68 10.96 -22.11
C GLU A 271 7.74 11.11 -20.92
N GLN A 272 6.61 10.40 -20.93
CA GLN A 272 5.64 10.46 -19.83
C GLN A 272 6.20 9.87 -18.53
N LEU A 273 7.02 8.83 -18.63
CA LEU A 273 7.72 8.27 -17.47
C LEU A 273 8.65 9.33 -16.82
N SER A 274 9.32 10.17 -17.61
CA SER A 274 10.15 11.26 -17.08
C SER A 274 9.34 12.36 -16.36
N LYS A 275 8.05 12.50 -16.70
CA LYS A 275 7.11 13.47 -16.10
C LYS A 275 6.32 12.93 -14.92
N LEU A 276 6.55 11.67 -14.52
CA LEU A 276 5.75 10.99 -13.50
C LEU A 276 5.73 11.76 -12.15
N LEU A 277 6.88 12.23 -11.68
CA LEU A 277 6.98 13.01 -10.45
C LEU A 277 6.23 14.34 -10.53
N GLN A 278 6.21 14.96 -11.70
CA GLN A 278 5.44 16.18 -11.93
C GLN A 278 3.94 15.91 -11.78
N TYR A 279 3.43 14.83 -12.37
CA TYR A 279 2.02 14.45 -12.22
C TYR A 279 1.63 14.15 -10.78
N GLN A 280 2.50 13.44 -10.05
CA GLN A 280 2.27 13.17 -8.63
C GLN A 280 2.24 14.46 -7.81
N PHE A 281 3.12 15.42 -8.10
CA PHE A 281 3.13 16.71 -7.40
C PHE A 281 1.89 17.55 -7.72
N GLU A 282 1.48 17.63 -8.98
CA GLU A 282 0.27 18.33 -9.43
C GLU A 282 -1.00 17.70 -8.81
N ALA A 283 -1.04 16.37 -8.76
CA ALA A 283 -2.11 15.64 -8.10
C ALA A 283 -2.13 15.93 -6.59
N ALA A 284 -0.99 15.85 -5.91
CA ALA A 284 -0.89 16.07 -4.47
C ALA A 284 -1.36 17.47 -4.03
N LYS A 285 -1.19 18.48 -4.90
CA LYS A 285 -1.68 19.85 -4.68
C LYS A 285 -3.21 19.97 -4.77
N LYS A 286 -3.85 19.15 -5.61
CA LYS A 286 -5.31 19.14 -5.81
C LYS A 286 -6.02 18.11 -4.95
N ALA A 287 -5.31 17.07 -4.50
CA ALA A 287 -5.83 15.95 -3.76
C ALA A 287 -6.27 16.37 -2.36
N LEU A 288 -7.58 16.29 -2.12
CA LEU A 288 -8.16 16.38 -0.79
C LEU A 288 -8.02 15.03 -0.09
N SER A 289 -7.73 15.04 1.21
CA SER A 289 -7.77 13.83 2.03
C SER A 289 -9.23 13.46 2.33
N PRO A 290 -9.54 12.16 2.51
CA PRO A 290 -10.83 11.76 3.06
C PRO A 290 -11.00 12.33 4.47
N CYS A 291 -12.25 12.61 4.85
CA CYS A 291 -12.55 13.06 6.21
C CYS A 291 -12.38 11.91 7.21
N GLU A 292 -12.60 10.67 6.79
CA GLU A 292 -12.40 9.47 7.60
C GLU A 292 -11.14 8.72 7.12
N GLU A 293 -10.14 8.64 7.99
CA GLU A 293 -8.90 7.91 7.74
C GLU A 293 -8.76 6.78 8.76
N THR A 294 -8.49 5.58 8.28
CA THR A 294 -8.18 4.42 9.12
C THR A 294 -6.79 3.93 8.76
N ASP A 295 -5.92 3.76 9.76
CA ASP A 295 -4.54 3.30 9.57
C ASP A 295 -4.03 2.55 10.81
N TYR A 296 -2.84 1.96 10.71
CA TYR A 296 -2.14 1.36 11.84
C TYR A 296 -0.95 2.21 12.28
N ASP A 297 -0.92 2.59 13.56
CA ASP A 297 0.31 3.07 14.19
C ASP A 297 1.18 1.83 14.52
N MET A 298 2.42 1.82 14.02
CA MET A 298 3.32 0.67 14.12
C MET A 298 4.50 0.96 15.05
N ARG A 299 4.75 0.07 16.00
CA ARG A 299 6.00 0.04 16.77
C ARG A 299 6.84 -1.14 16.32
N LEU A 300 8.03 -0.83 15.80
CA LEU A 300 8.98 -1.79 15.25
C LEU A 300 10.05 -2.13 16.30
N ILE A 301 10.29 -3.41 16.53
CA ILE A 301 11.32 -3.91 17.45
C ILE A 301 12.12 -4.97 16.71
N SER A 302 13.42 -4.77 16.55
CA SER A 302 14.31 -5.70 15.87
C SER A 302 15.35 -6.29 16.81
N TYR A 303 15.66 -7.57 16.62
CA TYR A 303 16.72 -8.27 17.34
C TYR A 303 17.36 -9.33 16.45
N ALA A 304 18.59 -9.70 16.82
CA ALA A 304 19.41 -10.62 16.04
C ALA A 304 18.83 -12.05 16.11
N TRP A 305 18.57 -12.68 14.97
CA TRP A 305 17.97 -14.02 14.89
C TRP A 305 18.29 -14.71 13.55
N PRO A 306 18.47 -16.04 13.48
CA PRO A 306 18.53 -16.98 14.61
C PRO A 306 19.89 -17.00 15.31
N ASP A 307 19.90 -17.45 16.57
CA ASP A 307 21.11 -17.82 17.27
C ASP A 307 21.54 -19.22 16.84
N LEU A 308 22.43 -19.28 15.84
CA LEU A 308 23.04 -20.51 15.35
C LEU A 308 24.38 -20.82 16.03
N SER A 309 24.67 -20.26 17.21
CA SER A 309 25.91 -20.55 17.93
C SER A 309 25.82 -21.84 18.75
N GLY A 310 26.87 -22.67 18.67
CA GLY A 310 27.04 -23.85 19.52
C GLY A 310 25.90 -24.87 19.44
N ALA A 311 25.54 -25.46 20.59
CA ALA A 311 24.59 -26.58 20.68
C ALA A 311 23.13 -26.22 20.31
N LYS A 312 22.73 -24.94 20.42
CA LYS A 312 21.36 -24.47 20.11
C LYS A 312 21.05 -24.48 18.61
N SER A 313 22.09 -24.42 17.78
CA SER A 313 21.97 -24.49 16.32
C SER A 313 21.28 -25.78 15.86
N MET A 314 21.55 -26.89 16.54
CA MET A 314 21.07 -28.23 16.15
C MET A 314 19.55 -28.33 16.14
N GLU A 315 18.86 -27.87 17.19
CA GLU A 315 17.40 -27.94 17.26
C GLU A 315 16.75 -27.08 16.18
N ILE A 316 17.31 -25.89 15.93
CA ILE A 316 16.82 -24.97 14.89
C ILE A 316 17.04 -25.59 13.51
N LEU A 317 18.24 -26.12 13.23
CA LEU A 317 18.57 -26.78 11.97
C LEU A 317 17.70 -28.01 11.71
N LYS A 318 17.47 -28.85 12.73
CA LYS A 318 16.58 -30.00 12.65
C LYS A 318 15.16 -29.58 12.28
N LYS A 319 14.64 -28.54 12.92
CA LYS A 319 13.29 -28.02 12.64
C LYS A 319 13.20 -27.43 11.23
N LEU A 320 14.20 -26.65 10.80
CA LEU A 320 14.27 -26.11 9.43
C LEU A 320 14.33 -27.24 8.38
N ALA A 321 15.20 -28.23 8.58
CA ALA A 321 15.34 -29.37 7.66
C ALA A 321 14.05 -30.21 7.58
N HIS A 322 13.33 -30.39 8.69
CA HIS A 322 12.03 -31.06 8.70
C HIS A 322 10.98 -30.27 7.92
N ASN A 323 10.87 -28.96 8.14
CA ASN A 323 9.86 -28.11 7.53
C ASN A 323 10.01 -27.98 6.01
N PHE A 324 11.25 -27.91 5.50
CA PHE A 324 11.50 -27.86 4.05
C PHE A 324 11.39 -29.22 3.36
N GLY A 325 11.27 -30.32 4.12
CA GLY A 325 11.24 -31.69 3.64
C GLY A 325 12.58 -32.14 3.05
N LEU A 326 12.92 -33.43 3.21
CA LEU A 326 13.95 -34.03 2.37
C LEU A 326 13.42 -34.11 0.94
N GLY A 327 13.62 -33.04 0.16
CA GLY A 327 13.42 -33.10 -1.27
C GLY A 327 14.41 -34.12 -1.84
N THR A 328 13.90 -35.25 -2.34
CA THR A 328 14.69 -36.25 -3.08
C THR A 328 15.27 -35.71 -4.39
N GLU A 329 14.93 -34.47 -4.75
CA GLU A 329 15.47 -33.73 -5.89
C GLU A 329 16.34 -32.57 -5.40
N TYR A 330 17.65 -32.80 -5.30
CA TYR A 330 18.68 -31.83 -4.94
C TYR A 330 18.82 -30.61 -5.89
N SER A 331 17.94 -30.46 -6.89
CA SER A 331 18.40 -29.99 -8.19
C SER A 331 18.21 -28.51 -8.55
N ARG A 332 17.53 -27.64 -7.79
CA ARG A 332 17.28 -26.26 -8.30
C ARG A 332 17.42 -25.06 -7.35
N LEU A 333 17.62 -25.25 -6.05
CA LEU A 333 17.83 -24.13 -5.12
C LEU A 333 19.02 -24.40 -4.22
N ARG A 334 20.17 -23.82 -4.58
CA ARG A 334 21.44 -23.94 -3.83
C ARG A 334 21.28 -23.49 -2.37
N GLY A 335 20.33 -22.59 -2.10
CA GLY A 335 19.96 -22.14 -0.76
C GLY A 335 19.39 -23.25 0.13
N ILE A 336 18.37 -23.98 -0.30
CA ILE A 336 17.72 -25.01 0.56
C ILE A 336 18.68 -26.18 0.81
N SER A 337 19.48 -26.57 -0.18
CA SER A 337 20.52 -27.58 0.02
C SER A 337 21.54 -27.20 1.10
N SER A 338 21.77 -25.89 1.31
CA SER A 338 22.67 -25.42 2.37
C SER A 338 22.11 -25.65 3.78
N ILE A 339 20.78 -25.58 3.98
CA ILE A 339 20.14 -25.92 5.26
C ILE A 339 20.43 -27.37 5.61
N TYR A 340 20.21 -28.25 4.63
CA TYR A 340 20.37 -29.69 4.80
C TYR A 340 21.84 -30.11 4.97
N SER A 341 22.75 -29.54 4.18
CA SER A 341 24.19 -29.81 4.31
C SER A 341 24.72 -29.35 5.67
N THR A 342 24.28 -28.19 6.15
CA THR A 342 24.67 -27.65 7.46
C THR A 342 24.10 -28.52 8.59
N TYR A 343 22.85 -28.98 8.45
CA TYR A 343 22.26 -29.93 9.40
C TYR A 343 23.04 -31.25 9.46
N TRP A 344 23.33 -31.90 8.33
CA TRP A 344 24.12 -33.14 8.32
C TRP A 344 25.52 -32.95 8.88
N ARG A 345 26.20 -31.86 8.52
CA ARG A 345 27.53 -31.55 9.06
C ARG A 345 27.49 -31.38 10.57
N SER A 346 26.44 -30.74 11.09
CA SER A 346 26.24 -30.60 12.54
C SER A 346 26.05 -31.96 13.25
N LEU A 347 25.37 -32.93 12.62
CA LEU A 347 25.23 -34.30 13.16
C LEU A 347 26.57 -35.04 13.19
N VAL A 348 27.33 -35.00 12.10
CA VAL A 348 28.65 -35.66 12.00
C VAL A 348 29.64 -35.10 13.03
N MET A 349 29.62 -33.78 13.25
CA MET A 349 30.49 -33.14 14.25
C MET A 349 30.11 -33.48 15.71
N LEU A 350 28.86 -33.87 15.96
CA LEU A 350 28.38 -34.35 17.26
C LEU A 350 28.76 -35.81 17.53
N GLU A 351 28.83 -36.64 16.49
CA GLU A 351 29.24 -38.05 16.60
C GLU A 351 30.76 -38.21 16.70
N SER A 352 31.55 -37.30 16.11
CA SER A 352 33.00 -37.26 16.31
C SER A 352 33.34 -36.72 17.70
N ASN A 353 33.98 -37.52 18.56
CA ASN A 353 34.54 -37.02 19.83
C ASN A 353 35.42 -35.78 19.55
N LEU A 354 35.11 -34.68 20.24
CA LEU A 354 35.59 -33.30 20.05
C LEU A 354 37.11 -33.07 20.13
N THR A 355 37.94 -34.12 20.16
CA THR A 355 39.37 -34.06 20.47
C THR A 355 40.28 -33.95 19.24
N GLU A 356 39.78 -34.22 18.02
CA GLU A 356 40.60 -34.19 16.79
C GLU A 356 40.02 -33.35 15.64
N SER A 357 38.95 -32.56 15.87
CA SER A 357 38.45 -31.67 14.81
C SER A 357 39.45 -30.54 14.59
N ASN A 358 40.04 -30.43 13.39
CA ASN A 358 40.92 -29.33 13.03
C ASN A 358 40.24 -27.98 13.31
N LEU A 359 40.97 -27.03 13.91
CA LEU A 359 40.49 -25.66 14.16
C LEU A 359 39.89 -25.03 12.88
N HIS A 360 40.45 -25.37 11.72
CA HIS A 360 39.97 -24.96 10.41
C HIS A 360 38.54 -25.45 10.09
N ASP A 361 38.20 -26.69 10.43
CA ASP A 361 36.87 -27.25 10.18
C ASP A 361 35.79 -26.60 11.05
N ARG A 362 36.16 -26.22 12.28
CA ARG A 362 35.30 -25.45 13.18
C ARG A 362 35.03 -24.05 12.63
N ILE A 363 36.07 -23.35 12.18
CA ILE A 363 35.93 -22.01 11.57
C ILE A 363 35.08 -22.08 10.29
N ASN A 364 35.30 -23.09 9.45
CA ASN A 364 34.53 -23.28 8.22
C ASN A 364 33.04 -23.54 8.52
N PHE A 365 32.75 -24.37 9.53
CA PHE A 365 31.38 -24.62 9.95
C PHE A 365 30.71 -23.38 10.57
N GLU A 366 31.43 -22.60 11.40
CA GLU A 366 30.94 -21.33 11.92
C GLU A 366 30.63 -20.33 10.79
N ASN A 367 31.45 -20.29 9.74
CA ASN A 367 31.18 -19.49 8.54
C ASN A 367 29.92 -19.97 7.80
N GLU A 368 29.72 -21.28 7.63
CA GLU A 368 28.50 -21.85 7.03
C GLU A 368 27.25 -21.48 7.84
N LEU A 369 27.31 -21.58 9.16
CA LEU A 369 26.22 -21.17 10.05
C LEU A 369 25.93 -19.67 9.92
N LYS A 370 26.97 -18.83 9.79
CA LYS A 370 26.82 -17.40 9.55
C LYS A 370 26.15 -17.13 8.20
N PHE A 371 26.56 -17.80 7.13
CA PHE A 371 25.91 -17.66 5.81
C PHE A 371 24.46 -18.12 5.83
N LEU A 372 24.14 -19.18 6.57
CA LEU A 372 22.76 -19.63 6.73
C LEU A 372 21.92 -18.64 7.53
N ARG A 373 22.47 -18.08 8.61
CA ARG A 373 21.83 -17.01 9.39
C ARG A 373 21.49 -15.81 8.52
N ASP A 374 22.41 -15.40 7.64
CA ASP A 374 22.24 -14.27 6.71
C ASP A 374 21.19 -14.51 5.61
N ARG A 375 20.59 -15.70 5.56
CA ARG A 375 19.48 -16.07 4.64
C ARG A 375 18.14 -16.23 5.34
N LEU A 376 18.11 -16.13 6.65
CA LEU A 376 16.90 -16.30 7.46
C LEU A 376 16.40 -14.95 7.94
N ALA A 377 15.09 -14.79 7.93
CA ALA A 377 14.41 -13.65 8.52
C ALA A 377 13.16 -14.12 9.25
N GLN A 378 12.81 -13.44 10.33
CA GLN A 378 11.56 -13.67 11.03
C GLN A 378 10.76 -12.37 11.09
N LEU A 379 9.47 -12.46 10.84
CA LEU A 379 8.51 -11.38 11.04
C LEU A 379 7.42 -11.85 12.00
N THR A 380 7.21 -11.06 13.03
CA THR A 380 6.12 -11.22 13.98
C THR A 380 5.21 -10.00 13.89
N VAL A 381 3.91 -10.20 13.76
CA VAL A 381 2.91 -9.11 13.79
C VAL A 381 1.90 -9.41 14.88
N LYS A 382 1.67 -8.47 15.79
CA LYS A 382 0.70 -8.60 16.90
C LYS A 382 0.04 -7.27 17.25
N GLY A 383 -1.13 -7.32 17.88
CA GLY A 383 -1.74 -6.14 18.48
C GLY A 383 -0.90 -5.63 19.66
N LEU A 384 -0.77 -4.31 19.79
CA LEU A 384 -0.24 -3.68 21.00
C LEU A 384 -1.27 -3.71 22.14
N THR A 385 -2.54 -3.49 21.78
CA THR A 385 -3.70 -3.43 22.67
C THR A 385 -4.88 -4.14 22.02
N SER A 386 -5.84 -4.57 22.86
CA SER A 386 -7.09 -5.18 22.40
C SER A 386 -8.09 -4.20 21.79
N TYR A 387 -7.82 -2.90 21.93
CA TYR A 387 -8.63 -1.79 21.43
C TYR A 387 -7.79 -0.85 20.57
N GLY A 388 -8.45 -0.18 19.62
CA GLY A 388 -7.88 0.92 18.85
C GLY A 388 -8.20 2.28 19.43
N GLN A 389 -7.64 3.34 18.82
CA GLN A 389 -7.93 4.72 19.15
C GLN A 389 -8.78 5.36 18.05
N GLU A 390 -9.90 5.97 18.44
CA GLU A 390 -10.69 6.84 17.56
C GLU A 390 -10.52 8.29 17.99
N ILE A 391 -10.16 9.14 17.04
CA ILE A 391 -9.99 10.58 17.21
C ILE A 391 -11.00 11.26 16.30
N SER A 392 -12.03 11.89 16.89
CA SER A 392 -13.03 12.64 16.15
C SER A 392 -12.90 14.14 16.43
N GLU A 393 -12.86 14.91 15.36
CA GLU A 393 -12.99 16.37 15.41
C GLU A 393 -14.47 16.74 15.41
N GLU A 394 -14.86 17.58 16.35
CA GLU A 394 -16.20 18.13 16.44
C GLU A 394 -16.11 19.66 16.45
N GLU A 395 -17.19 20.33 16.01
CA GLU A 395 -17.28 21.78 16.12
C GLU A 395 -17.18 22.20 17.59
N ALA A 396 -16.14 22.95 17.93
CA ALA A 396 -15.95 23.46 19.30
C ALA A 396 -17.13 24.31 19.76
N TYR A 397 -17.81 24.99 18.82
CA TYR A 397 -18.94 25.86 19.13
C TYR A 397 -19.98 25.87 18.00
N PRO A 398 -20.97 24.97 18.06
CA PRO A 398 -22.05 24.91 17.08
C PRO A 398 -22.89 26.20 17.07
N ALA A 399 -23.43 26.59 15.91
CA ALA A 399 -24.24 27.80 15.77
C ALA A 399 -25.45 27.87 16.73
N LYS A 400 -26.01 26.71 17.11
CA LYS A 400 -27.07 26.61 18.12
C LYS A 400 -26.63 27.12 19.50
N ASN A 401 -25.39 26.88 19.90
CA ASN A 401 -24.86 27.32 21.17
C ASN A 401 -24.58 28.82 21.12
N LEU A 402 -24.08 29.33 20.00
CA LEU A 402 -23.91 30.77 19.78
C LEU A 402 -25.22 31.54 19.94
N LEU A 403 -26.29 31.06 19.30
CA LEU A 403 -27.59 31.71 19.39
C LEU A 403 -28.17 31.64 20.82
N ALA A 404 -27.96 30.51 21.50
CA ALA A 404 -28.37 30.33 22.89
C ALA A 404 -27.65 31.30 23.83
N ASP A 405 -26.33 31.48 23.69
CA ASP A 405 -25.55 32.36 24.56
C ASP A 405 -25.80 33.84 24.25
N ILE A 406 -25.99 34.22 22.98
CA ILE A 406 -26.42 35.58 22.60
C ILE A 406 -27.81 35.87 23.19
N GLY A 407 -28.75 34.95 23.04
CA GLY A 407 -30.09 35.09 23.61
C GLY A 407 -30.07 35.15 25.14
N GLY A 408 -29.24 34.33 25.78
CA GLY A 408 -29.02 34.33 27.22
C GLY A 408 -28.42 35.65 27.72
N ALA A 409 -27.40 36.17 27.05
CA ALA A 409 -26.78 37.44 27.40
C ALA A 409 -27.73 38.63 27.20
N LEU A 410 -28.43 38.70 26.06
CA LEU A 410 -29.39 39.78 25.79
C LEU A 410 -30.58 39.75 26.75
N GLY A 411 -31.10 38.55 27.05
CA GLY A 411 -32.17 38.36 28.03
C GLY A 411 -31.73 38.70 29.46
N LEU A 412 -30.51 38.33 29.85
CA LEU A 412 -30.00 38.57 31.20
C LEU A 412 -29.67 40.04 31.46
N TRP A 413 -28.95 40.69 30.54
CA TRP A 413 -28.43 42.04 30.76
C TRP A 413 -29.39 43.15 30.36
N SER A 414 -30.20 42.93 29.32
CA SER A 414 -31.09 43.96 28.77
C SER A 414 -32.56 43.59 28.82
N GLY A 415 -32.92 42.35 29.21
CA GLY A 415 -34.30 41.85 29.14
C GLY A 415 -34.85 41.83 27.72
N ILE A 416 -33.99 41.91 26.69
CA ILE A 416 -34.39 41.98 25.30
C ILE A 416 -34.54 40.56 24.77
N PHE A 417 -35.74 40.28 24.27
CA PHE A 417 -36.05 39.06 23.55
C PHE A 417 -36.31 39.39 22.07
N VAL A 418 -36.39 38.35 21.23
CA VAL A 418 -36.71 38.51 19.81
C VAL A 418 -37.98 39.33 19.60
N LEU A 419 -38.99 39.16 20.47
CA LEU A 419 -40.22 39.96 20.45
C LEU A 419 -39.96 41.46 20.68
N THR A 420 -39.09 41.80 21.63
CA THR A 420 -38.73 43.20 21.94
C THR A 420 -38.01 43.86 20.75
N ILE A 421 -37.22 43.09 19.98
CA ILE A 421 -36.60 43.57 18.74
C ILE A 421 -37.67 43.84 17.67
N CYS A 422 -38.64 42.94 17.51
CA CYS A 422 -39.76 43.15 16.58
C CYS A 422 -40.59 44.39 16.95
N GLU A 423 -40.88 44.61 18.23
CA GLU A 423 -41.58 45.80 18.72
C GLU A 423 -40.81 47.10 18.42
N LEU A 424 -39.49 47.08 18.61
CA LEU A 424 -38.63 48.22 18.24
C LEU A 424 -38.67 48.49 16.74
N LEU A 425 -38.62 47.46 15.90
CA LEU A 425 -38.70 47.60 14.45
C LEU A 425 -40.06 48.16 14.01
N GLU A 426 -41.16 47.69 14.61
CA GLU A 426 -42.51 48.22 14.36
C GLU A 426 -42.61 49.69 14.79
N PHE A 427 -42.06 50.04 15.96
CA PHE A 427 -42.00 51.40 16.45
C PHE A 427 -41.22 52.32 15.49
N PHE A 428 -40.02 51.91 15.05
CA PHE A 428 -39.24 52.67 14.07
C PHE A 428 -39.97 52.80 12.73
N TYR A 429 -40.69 51.77 12.30
CA TYR A 429 -41.52 51.82 11.09
C TYR A 429 -42.61 52.88 11.22
N TYR A 430 -43.41 52.89 12.30
CA TYR A 430 -44.43 53.91 12.50
C TYR A 430 -43.86 55.32 12.64
N ILE A 431 -42.73 55.49 13.35
CA ILE A 431 -42.04 56.78 13.43
C ILE A 431 -41.61 57.25 12.05
N SER A 432 -41.03 56.38 11.22
CA SER A 432 -40.56 56.76 9.88
C SER A 432 -41.70 57.24 8.98
N ILE A 433 -42.86 56.60 9.04
CA ILE A 433 -44.07 57.03 8.33
C ILE A 433 -44.58 58.36 8.89
N GLY A 434 -44.67 58.49 10.22
CA GLY A 434 -45.10 59.73 10.86
C GLY A 434 -44.20 60.92 10.53
N LEU A 435 -42.89 60.72 10.51
CA LEU A 435 -41.90 61.72 10.09
C LEU A 435 -42.04 62.06 8.60
N ALA A 436 -42.22 61.07 7.72
CA ALA A 436 -42.43 61.30 6.30
C ALA A 436 -43.71 62.11 6.04
N LEU A 437 -44.79 61.84 6.76
CA LEU A 437 -46.05 62.58 6.67
C LEU A 437 -45.91 64.00 7.24
N SER A 438 -45.25 64.17 8.39
CA SER A 438 -44.98 65.48 9.00
C SER A 438 -44.10 66.35 8.10
N LEU A 439 -43.06 65.78 7.47
CA LEU A 439 -42.21 66.47 6.51
C LEU A 439 -42.97 66.84 5.22
N ARG A 440 -43.89 65.99 4.75
CA ARG A 440 -44.80 66.34 3.63
C ARG A 440 -45.73 67.48 4.00
N HIS A 441 -46.34 67.45 5.18
CA HIS A 441 -47.24 68.51 5.63
C HIS A 441 -46.53 69.86 5.81
N ARG A 442 -45.31 69.86 6.37
CA ARG A 442 -44.46 71.07 6.45
C ARG A 442 -44.10 71.62 5.07
N ARG A 443 -43.81 70.73 4.10
CA ARG A 443 -43.53 71.12 2.71
C ARG A 443 -44.75 71.73 2.03
N ASP A 444 -45.94 71.18 2.26
CA ASP A 444 -47.20 71.69 1.69
C ASP A 444 -47.66 73.00 2.35
N SER A 445 -47.34 73.21 3.64
CA SER A 445 -47.53 74.49 4.32
C SER A 445 -46.63 75.58 3.73
N LEU A 446 -45.33 75.30 3.60
CA LEU A 446 -44.37 76.26 3.02
C LEU A 446 -44.69 76.60 1.57
N ARG A 447 -45.20 75.63 0.79
CA ARG A 447 -45.66 75.85 -0.58
C ARG A 447 -46.92 76.72 -0.65
N ARG A 448 -47.83 76.61 0.33
CA ARG A 448 -49.00 77.50 0.43
C ARG A 448 -48.59 78.93 0.82
N ASP A 449 -47.65 79.07 1.74
CA ASP A 449 -47.14 80.39 2.15
C ASP A 449 -46.31 81.09 1.07
N SER A 450 -45.67 80.33 0.16
CA SER A 450 -45.02 80.91 -1.03
C SER A 450 -46.03 81.36 -2.08
N VAL A 451 -47.09 80.57 -2.32
CA VAL A 451 -48.15 80.92 -3.28
C VAL A 451 -48.98 82.12 -2.78
N ALA A 452 -49.25 82.21 -1.48
CA ALA A 452 -49.93 83.36 -0.89
C ALA A 452 -49.11 84.67 -1.05
N ARG A 453 -47.79 84.61 -0.90
CA ARG A 453 -46.89 85.76 -1.12
C ARG A 453 -46.76 86.18 -2.59
N GLU A 454 -46.88 85.24 -3.54
CA GLU A 454 -46.96 85.58 -4.98
C GLU A 454 -48.25 86.31 -5.34
N ILE A 455 -49.36 86.04 -4.64
CA ILE A 455 -50.64 86.70 -4.90
C ILE A 455 -50.64 88.13 -4.34
N GLU A 456 -50.02 88.38 -3.18
CA GLU A 456 -49.90 89.73 -2.59
C GLU A 456 -48.93 90.66 -3.34
N THR A 457 -48.03 90.12 -4.16
CA THR A 457 -47.07 90.94 -4.94
C THR A 457 -47.59 91.32 -6.34
N HIS A 458 -48.73 90.77 -6.74
CA HIS A 458 -49.39 91.02 -8.04
C HIS A 458 -50.75 91.72 -7.93
N ALA A 459 -51.14 92.16 -6.73
CA ALA A 459 -52.23 93.10 -6.47
C ALA A 459 -51.66 94.47 -6.10
#